data_AF-A0A954KYR9-F1
#
_entry.id   AF-A0A954KYR9-F1
#
_cell.length_a   1.000
_cell.length_b   1.000
_cell.length_c   1.000
_cell.angle_alpha   90.00
_cell.angle_beta   90.00
_cell.angle_gamma   90.00
#
_symmetry.space_group_name_H-M   'P 1'
#
loop_
_entity.id
_entity.type
_entity.pdbx_description
1 polymer ?
#
loop_
_entity_poly.entity_id
_entity_poly.type
_entity_poly.pdbx_seq_one_letter_code
_entity_poly.pdbx_strand_id
1 'polypeptide(L)'
;MRTNVATERSHPNPTRAHGAWIYLFASVASGAFIGNEHGIEAAMLVGTGFVGAFLMVAALSAGARRKRRQLLTGTGLAAFAPLCALGLDADPNFLQVAGLAALMGAVAIIIEKRFGFLSRAALVTGIATLALGAPVVASAGGATARQCVLLFALLWPFFSWRTLRVAAPLQNGATWDRVQLKTQGLREAAIAAIWTLVVTVSLLLM
;
A
#
# COMPACT_ATOMS: atom_id res chain seq x y z
N MET A 1 -39.66 -19.32 -8.43
CA MET A 1 -38.55 -18.77 -7.62
C MET A 1 -37.69 -17.88 -8.50
N ARG A 2 -37.97 -16.57 -8.53
CA ARG A 2 -37.09 -15.56 -9.13
C ARG A 2 -36.14 -15.11 -8.03
N THR A 3 -34.88 -15.51 -8.10
CA THR A 3 -33.85 -14.95 -7.21
C THR A 3 -33.69 -13.48 -7.56
N ASN A 4 -34.02 -12.63 -6.59
CA ASN A 4 -33.82 -11.19 -6.68
C ASN A 4 -32.32 -10.94 -6.90
N VAL A 5 -31.97 -10.58 -8.14
CA VAL A 5 -30.71 -9.91 -8.47
C VAL A 5 -30.84 -8.50 -7.93
N ALA A 6 -30.80 -8.37 -6.60
CA ALA A 6 -30.55 -7.11 -5.95
C ALA A 6 -29.13 -6.71 -6.35
N THR A 7 -29.07 -5.73 -7.23
CA THR A 7 -27.87 -4.97 -7.61
C THR A 7 -26.97 -4.75 -6.40
N GLU A 8 -25.96 -5.60 -6.24
CA GLU A 8 -24.84 -5.43 -5.32
C GLU A 8 -24.17 -4.10 -5.67
N ARG A 9 -24.49 -3.05 -4.92
CA ARG A 9 -23.61 -1.88 -4.83
C ARG A 9 -22.33 -2.40 -4.18
N SER A 10 -21.36 -2.76 -5.01
CA SER A 10 -20.07 -3.29 -4.57
C SER A 10 -19.44 -2.34 -3.54
N HIS A 11 -19.42 -2.79 -2.29
CA HIS A 11 -18.80 -2.03 -1.21
C HIS A 11 -17.32 -1.77 -1.58
N PRO A 12 -16.81 -0.54 -1.39
CA PRO A 12 -15.43 -0.21 -1.76
C PRO A 12 -14.46 -0.98 -0.87
N ASN A 13 -13.56 -1.78 -1.46
CA ASN A 13 -12.54 -2.54 -0.72
C ASN A 13 -11.71 -1.58 0.16
N PRO A 14 -11.69 -1.69 1.49
CA PRO A 14 -11.06 -0.70 2.39
C PRO A 14 -9.54 -0.62 2.26
N THR A 15 -8.87 -1.68 1.76
CA THR A 15 -7.44 -1.65 1.44
C THR A 15 -7.15 -0.99 0.09
N ARG A 16 -8.20 -0.62 -0.68
CA ARG A 16 -8.11 -0.07 -2.04
C ARG A 16 -9.09 1.07 -2.34
N ALA A 17 -9.92 1.46 -1.38
CA ALA A 17 -10.89 2.54 -1.46
C ALA A 17 -10.18 3.89 -1.42
N HIS A 18 -10.93 4.97 -1.64
CA HIS A 18 -10.45 6.36 -1.79
C HIS A 18 -9.63 6.96 -0.62
N GLY A 19 -9.19 6.17 0.37
CA GLY A 19 -8.20 6.54 1.39
C GLY A 19 -7.03 5.56 1.54
N ALA A 20 -7.00 4.42 0.83
CA ALA A 20 -5.87 3.49 0.90
C ALA A 20 -4.59 4.03 0.25
N TRP A 21 -4.73 5.04 -0.62
CA TRP A 21 -3.62 5.83 -1.15
C TRP A 21 -2.75 6.45 -0.08
N ILE A 22 -3.34 6.75 1.09
CA ILE A 22 -2.63 7.34 2.21
C ILE A 22 -1.54 6.38 2.72
N TYR A 23 -1.81 5.07 2.79
CA TYR A 23 -0.78 4.09 3.15
C TYR A 23 0.36 4.07 2.16
N LEU A 24 0.02 4.10 0.88
CA LEU A 24 0.97 4.03 -0.20
C LEU A 24 1.91 5.23 -0.18
N PHE A 25 1.34 6.44 -0.08
CA PHE A 25 2.14 7.66 0.00
C PHE A 25 2.92 7.78 1.32
N ALA A 26 2.31 7.41 2.45
CA ALA A 26 3.00 7.38 3.74
C ALA A 26 4.19 6.42 3.72
N SER A 27 4.02 5.21 3.17
CA SER A 27 5.10 4.23 3.03
C SER A 27 6.21 4.74 2.12
N VAL A 28 5.86 5.23 0.93
CA VAL A 28 6.86 5.74 -0.03
C VAL A 28 7.61 6.94 0.55
N ALA A 29 6.91 7.92 1.13
CA ALA A 29 7.55 9.08 1.73
C ALA A 29 8.47 8.68 2.89
N SER A 30 7.98 7.85 3.83
CA SER A 30 8.78 7.39 4.98
C SER A 30 10.04 6.66 4.52
N GLY A 31 9.92 5.80 3.51
CA GLY A 31 11.06 5.08 2.97
C GLY A 31 12.06 5.99 2.28
N ALA A 32 11.59 6.94 1.45
CA ALA A 32 12.45 7.83 0.69
C ALA A 32 13.21 8.82 1.57
N PHE A 33 12.64 9.25 2.70
CA PHE A 33 13.34 10.11 3.65
C PHE A 33 14.40 9.37 4.48
N ILE A 34 14.21 8.06 4.74
CA ILE A 34 15.16 7.25 5.51
C ILE A 34 16.28 6.70 4.64
N GLY A 35 15.97 6.20 3.44
CA GLY A 35 16.97 5.77 2.47
C GLY A 35 17.39 6.93 1.58
N ASN A 36 18.27 7.81 2.08
CA ASN A 36 18.80 8.92 1.26
C ASN A 36 20.25 8.71 0.80
N GLU A 37 20.94 7.67 1.29
CA GLU A 37 22.37 7.45 1.04
C GLU A 37 22.70 7.33 -0.45
N HIS A 38 21.82 6.67 -1.21
CA HIS A 38 21.94 6.49 -2.67
C HIS A 38 21.09 7.50 -3.46
N GLY A 39 20.65 8.58 -2.81
CA GLY A 39 19.80 9.60 -3.40
C GLY A 39 18.31 9.31 -3.31
N ILE A 40 17.55 10.37 -2.99
CA ILE A 40 16.09 10.31 -2.87
C ILE A 40 15.41 9.93 -4.20
N GLU A 41 16.04 10.21 -5.34
CA GLU A 41 15.51 9.92 -6.68
C GLU A 41 15.38 8.41 -6.92
N ALA A 42 16.41 7.64 -6.60
CA ALA A 42 16.42 6.19 -6.70
C ALA A 42 15.33 5.57 -5.81
N ALA A 43 15.22 6.02 -4.56
CA ALA A 43 14.17 5.59 -3.63
C ALA A 43 12.77 5.93 -4.16
N MET A 44 12.55 7.15 -4.66
CA MET A 44 11.27 7.58 -5.21
C MET A 44 10.87 6.83 -6.49
N LEU A 45 11.83 6.43 -7.33
CA LEU A 45 11.57 5.56 -8.47
C LEU A 45 11.12 4.16 -8.03
N VAL A 46 11.75 3.56 -7.03
CA VAL A 46 11.26 2.30 -6.44
C VAL A 46 9.87 2.48 -5.82
N GLY A 47 9.63 3.61 -5.15
CA GLY A 47 8.31 3.96 -4.62
C GLY A 47 7.26 4.09 -5.72
N THR A 48 7.62 4.65 -6.87
CA THR A 48 6.77 4.73 -8.06
C THR A 48 6.47 3.34 -8.62
N GLY A 49 7.45 2.44 -8.62
CA GLY A 49 7.25 1.03 -8.97
C GLY A 49 6.26 0.35 -8.03
N PHE A 50 6.37 0.62 -6.73
CA PHE A 50 5.45 0.11 -5.71
C PHE A 50 4.02 0.64 -5.90
N VAL A 51 3.85 1.92 -6.29
CA VAL A 51 2.56 2.49 -6.70
C VAL A 51 2.00 1.77 -7.94
N GLY A 52 2.86 1.49 -8.92
CA GLY A 52 2.52 0.68 -10.09
C GLY A 52 1.99 -0.70 -9.74
N ALA A 53 2.68 -1.40 -8.84
CA ALA A 53 2.28 -2.72 -8.37
C ALA A 53 0.90 -2.67 -7.67
N PHE A 54 0.66 -1.65 -6.84
CA PHE A 54 -0.63 -1.43 -6.20
C PHE A 54 -1.76 -1.20 -7.23
N LEU A 55 -1.51 -0.37 -8.25
CA LEU A 55 -2.46 -0.13 -9.35
C LEU A 55 -2.79 -1.41 -10.13
N MET A 56 -1.77 -2.21 -10.43
CA MET A 56 -1.91 -3.50 -11.12
C MET A 56 -2.78 -4.46 -10.29
N VAL A 57 -2.48 -4.62 -9.01
CA VAL A 57 -3.24 -5.47 -8.08
C VAL A 57 -4.69 -5.02 -7.94
N ALA A 58 -4.92 -3.71 -7.81
CA ALA A 58 -6.26 -3.14 -7.76
C ALA A 58 -7.05 -3.46 -9.05
N ALA A 59 -6.43 -3.31 -10.22
CA ALA A 59 -7.07 -3.63 -11.50
C ALA A 59 -7.39 -5.13 -11.63
N LEU A 60 -6.49 -6.02 -11.19
CA LEU A 60 -6.71 -7.48 -11.20
C LEU A 60 -7.90 -7.88 -10.32
N SER A 61 -8.06 -7.28 -9.15
CA SER A 61 -9.19 -7.57 -8.25
C SER A 61 -10.54 -7.08 -8.76
N ALA A 62 -10.58 -5.94 -9.45
CA ALA A 62 -11.82 -5.39 -10.02
C ALA A 62 -12.22 -6.04 -11.35
N GLY A 63 -11.44 -7.02 -11.83
CA GLY A 63 -11.59 -7.63 -13.14
C GLY A 63 -10.76 -6.90 -14.20
N ALA A 64 -9.58 -7.46 -14.49
CA ALA A 64 -8.56 -6.92 -15.41
C ALA A 64 -9.11 -6.33 -16.72
N ARG A 65 -10.10 -7.00 -17.35
CA ARG A 65 -10.71 -6.54 -18.62
C ARG A 65 -11.43 -5.20 -18.51
N ARG A 66 -12.07 -4.92 -17.36
CA ARG A 66 -12.79 -3.65 -17.13
C ARG A 66 -11.84 -2.49 -16.79
N LYS A 67 -10.62 -2.80 -16.35
CA LYS A 67 -9.61 -1.83 -15.90
C LYS A 67 -8.30 -1.97 -16.69
N ARG A 68 -8.39 -2.28 -17.99
CA ARG A 68 -7.22 -2.54 -18.86
C ARG A 68 -6.18 -1.41 -18.83
N ARG A 69 -6.62 -0.14 -18.91
CA ARG A 69 -5.69 1.02 -18.83
C ARG A 69 -4.93 1.04 -17.51
N GLN A 70 -5.64 0.89 -16.39
CA GLN A 70 -5.04 0.86 -15.05
C GLN A 70 -4.06 -0.30 -14.89
N LEU A 71 -4.39 -1.47 -15.45
CA LEU A 71 -3.49 -2.63 -15.45
C LEU A 71 -2.21 -2.34 -16.23
N LEU A 72 -2.32 -1.81 -17.45
CA LEU A 72 -1.16 -1.47 -18.29
C LEU A 72 -0.27 -0.42 -17.63
N THR A 73 -0.85 0.66 -17.11
CA THR A 73 -0.11 1.68 -16.37
C THR A 73 0.56 1.10 -15.14
N GLY A 74 -0.17 0.29 -14.36
CA GLY A 74 0.35 -0.35 -13.16
C GLY A 74 1.53 -1.28 -13.46
N THR A 75 1.39 -2.16 -14.44
CA THR A 75 2.47 -3.06 -14.88
C THR A 75 3.66 -2.30 -15.44
N GLY A 76 3.44 -1.26 -16.25
CA GLY A 76 4.51 -0.43 -16.80
C GLY A 76 5.32 0.25 -15.70
N LEU A 77 4.65 0.89 -14.74
CA LEU A 77 5.32 1.53 -13.60
C LEU A 77 6.05 0.50 -12.72
N ALA A 78 5.41 -0.64 -12.42
CA ALA A 78 5.98 -1.69 -11.56
C ALA A 78 7.25 -2.33 -12.15
N ALA A 79 7.36 -2.39 -13.47
CA ALA A 79 8.54 -2.94 -14.15
C ALA A 79 9.59 -1.87 -14.44
N PHE A 80 9.19 -0.73 -15.01
CA PHE A 80 10.13 0.26 -15.53
C PHE A 80 10.78 1.09 -14.42
N ALA A 81 10.01 1.51 -13.40
CA ALA A 81 10.55 2.41 -12.38
C ALA A 81 11.66 1.77 -11.53
N PRO A 82 11.57 0.50 -11.08
CA PRO A 82 12.68 -0.16 -10.41
C PRO A 82 13.91 -0.36 -11.30
N LEU A 83 13.73 -0.59 -12.60
CA LEU A 83 14.85 -0.68 -13.56
C LEU A 83 15.57 0.66 -13.70
N CYS A 84 14.81 1.77 -13.79
CA CYS A 84 15.39 3.11 -13.77
C CYS A 84 16.10 3.40 -12.45
N ALA A 85 15.55 2.95 -11.32
CA ALA A 85 16.18 3.13 -10.01
C ALA A 85 17.54 2.42 -9.95
N LEU A 86 17.64 1.18 -10.47
CA LEU A 86 18.92 0.47 -10.59
C LEU A 86 19.90 1.21 -11.52
N GLY A 87 19.39 1.89 -12.55
CA GLY A 87 20.20 2.79 -13.39
C GLY A 87 20.63 4.09 -12.70
N LEU A 88 20.06 4.42 -11.54
CA LEU A 88 20.47 5.51 -10.65
C LEU A 88 21.17 4.97 -9.38
N ASP A 89 21.83 3.81 -9.49
CA ASP A 89 22.60 3.19 -8.40
C ASP A 89 21.78 2.86 -7.14
N ALA A 90 20.48 2.56 -7.28
CA ALA A 90 19.70 2.02 -6.15
C ALA A 90 20.33 0.73 -5.61
N ASP A 91 20.33 0.56 -4.28
CA ASP A 91 20.85 -0.68 -3.67
C ASP A 91 19.95 -1.88 -4.05
N PRO A 92 20.46 -2.88 -4.81
CA PRO A 92 19.67 -4.00 -5.32
C PRO A 92 19.04 -4.87 -4.22
N ASN A 93 19.46 -4.75 -2.96
CA ASN A 93 18.84 -5.44 -1.83
C ASN A 93 17.34 -5.13 -1.70
N PHE A 94 16.87 -3.98 -2.22
CA PHE A 94 15.44 -3.66 -2.21
C PHE A 94 14.59 -4.73 -2.89
N LEU A 95 15.15 -5.45 -3.88
CA LEU A 95 14.45 -6.52 -4.61
C LEU A 95 14.02 -7.67 -3.70
N GLN A 96 14.80 -7.97 -2.65
CA GLN A 96 14.46 -9.02 -1.69
C GLN A 96 13.22 -8.65 -0.88
N VAL A 97 13.18 -7.42 -0.37
CA VAL A 97 12.02 -6.89 0.36
C VAL A 97 10.82 -6.74 -0.58
N ALA A 98 11.05 -6.33 -1.83
CA ALA A 98 10.00 -6.18 -2.83
C ALA A 98 9.37 -7.53 -3.21
N GLY A 99 10.19 -8.59 -3.30
CA GLY A 99 9.72 -9.97 -3.49
C GLY A 99 8.80 -10.43 -2.37
N LEU A 100 9.16 -10.13 -1.11
CA LEU A 100 8.30 -10.42 0.04
C LEU A 100 6.98 -9.64 -0.02
N ALA A 101 7.03 -8.34 -0.34
CA ALA A 101 5.83 -7.52 -0.50
C ALA A 101 4.91 -8.04 -1.61
N ALA A 102 5.48 -8.44 -2.75
CA ALA A 102 4.74 -9.01 -3.87
C ALA A 102 4.07 -10.35 -3.47
N LEU A 103 4.76 -11.20 -2.73
CA LEU A 103 4.20 -12.46 -2.20
C LEU A 103 3.02 -12.19 -1.27
N MET A 104 3.17 -11.26 -0.31
CA MET A 104 2.07 -10.87 0.59
C MET A 104 0.88 -10.31 -0.17
N GLY A 105 1.13 -9.51 -1.22
CA GLY A 105 0.08 -8.95 -2.07
C GLY A 105 -0.66 -10.04 -2.85
N ALA A 106 0.07 -11.02 -3.40
CA ALA A 106 -0.53 -12.16 -4.10
C ALA A 106 -1.39 -13.01 -3.16
N VAL A 107 -0.88 -13.30 -1.96
CA VAL A 107 -1.64 -14.02 -0.91
C VAL A 107 -2.90 -13.25 -0.54
N ALA A 108 -2.82 -11.93 -0.35
CA ALA A 108 -3.97 -11.09 -0.06
C ALA A 108 -5.05 -11.23 -1.15
N ILE A 109 -4.68 -11.16 -2.44
CA ILE A 109 -5.64 -11.33 -3.56
C ILE A 109 -6.29 -12.73 -3.54
N ILE A 110 -5.52 -13.77 -3.27
CA ILE A 110 -6.05 -15.15 -3.21
C ILE A 110 -7.09 -15.27 -2.09
N ILE A 111 -6.78 -14.72 -0.91
CA ILE A 111 -7.68 -14.72 0.24
C ILE A 111 -8.91 -13.85 -0.04
N GLU A 112 -8.74 -12.66 -0.61
CA GLU A 112 -9.84 -11.77 -1.01
C GLU A 112 -10.82 -12.47 -1.96
N LYS A 113 -10.31 -13.23 -2.94
CA LYS A 113 -11.15 -13.98 -3.89
C LYS A 113 -11.90 -15.15 -3.26
N ARG A 114 -11.33 -15.77 -2.22
CA ARG A 114 -11.92 -16.95 -1.56
C ARG A 114 -12.88 -16.59 -0.43
N PHE A 115 -12.53 -15.61 0.38
CA PHE A 115 -13.20 -15.29 1.65
C PHE A 115 -13.77 -13.87 1.70
N GLY A 116 -13.59 -13.09 0.64
CA GLY A 116 -14.02 -11.70 0.57
C GLY A 116 -12.98 -10.71 1.12
N PHE A 117 -13.10 -9.46 0.67
CA PHE A 117 -12.15 -8.39 0.98
C PHE A 117 -12.22 -7.85 2.42
N LEU A 118 -13.30 -8.14 3.16
CA LEU A 118 -13.44 -7.80 4.58
C LEU A 118 -12.95 -8.93 5.51
N SER A 119 -12.49 -10.06 4.97
CA SER A 119 -11.94 -11.12 5.80
C SER A 119 -10.70 -10.64 6.56
N ARG A 120 -10.59 -10.99 7.84
CA ARG A 120 -9.45 -10.56 8.68
C ARG A 120 -8.10 -10.92 8.06
N ALA A 121 -8.01 -12.11 7.46
CA ALA A 121 -6.80 -12.56 6.80
C ALA A 121 -6.42 -11.72 5.56
N ALA A 122 -7.40 -11.31 4.75
CA ALA A 122 -7.15 -10.41 3.60
C ALA A 122 -6.70 -9.02 4.06
N LEU A 123 -7.31 -8.52 5.14
CA LEU A 123 -6.93 -7.22 5.71
C LEU A 123 -5.50 -7.26 6.26
N VAL A 124 -5.13 -8.27 7.05
CA VAL A 124 -3.78 -8.41 7.63
C VAL A 124 -2.71 -8.55 6.55
N THR A 125 -2.94 -9.39 5.56
CA THR A 125 -1.99 -9.58 4.44
C THR A 125 -1.90 -8.33 3.53
N GLY A 126 -3.01 -7.62 3.34
CA GLY A 126 -3.04 -6.33 2.67
C GLY A 126 -2.27 -5.24 3.43
N ILE A 127 -2.45 -5.15 4.75
CA ILE A 127 -1.67 -4.26 5.63
C ILE A 127 -0.18 -4.59 5.53
N ALA A 128 0.17 -5.88 5.60
CA ALA A 128 1.55 -6.32 5.50
C ALA A 128 2.21 -5.88 4.20
N THR A 129 1.50 -6.09 3.09
CA THR A 129 1.95 -5.66 1.77
C THR A 129 2.24 -4.16 1.76
N LEU A 130 1.31 -3.34 2.25
CA LEU A 130 1.45 -1.88 2.27
C LEU A 130 2.58 -1.41 3.20
N ALA A 131 2.68 -2.02 4.38
CA ALA A 131 3.71 -1.69 5.37
C ALA A 131 5.11 -2.03 4.86
N LEU A 132 5.25 -3.11 4.07
CA LEU A 132 6.49 -3.45 3.38
C LEU A 132 6.88 -2.46 2.29
N GLY A 133 5.98 -1.60 1.81
CA GLY A 133 6.33 -0.55 0.85
C GLY A 133 7.41 0.40 1.38
N ALA A 134 7.39 0.73 2.67
CA ALA A 134 8.38 1.61 3.27
C ALA A 134 9.80 1.02 3.31
N PRO A 135 10.03 -0.20 3.83
CA PRO A 135 11.36 -0.81 3.79
C PRO A 135 11.82 -1.14 2.37
N VAL A 136 10.92 -1.43 1.42
CA VAL A 136 11.29 -1.56 0.00
C VAL A 136 11.91 -0.26 -0.51
N VAL A 137 11.25 0.87 -0.27
CA VAL A 137 11.72 2.17 -0.72
C VAL A 137 12.98 2.61 0.03
N ALA A 138 13.03 2.38 1.34
CA ALA A 138 14.19 2.73 2.17
C ALA A 138 15.43 1.93 1.76
N SER A 139 15.27 0.62 1.57
CA SER A 139 16.37 -0.25 1.14
C SER A 139 16.91 0.19 -0.22
N ALA A 140 16.07 0.64 -1.15
CA ALA A 140 16.53 1.13 -2.45
C ALA A 140 17.42 2.38 -2.33
N GLY A 141 17.15 3.21 -1.33
CA GLY A 141 17.96 4.37 -1.01
C GLY A 141 19.16 4.08 -0.10
N GLY A 142 19.46 2.82 0.19
CA GLY A 142 20.61 2.40 1.02
C GLY A 142 20.33 2.24 2.51
N ALA A 143 19.08 2.29 2.96
CA ALA A 143 18.79 2.12 4.38
C ALA A 143 19.21 0.72 4.89
N THR A 144 19.77 0.67 6.09
CA THR A 144 20.20 -0.58 6.73
C THR A 144 19.01 -1.51 7.02
N ALA A 145 19.29 -2.82 7.18
CA ALA A 145 18.28 -3.80 7.57
C ALA A 145 17.57 -3.43 8.89
N ARG A 146 18.30 -2.85 9.85
CA ARG A 146 17.74 -2.37 11.12
C ARG A 146 16.72 -1.26 10.89
N GLN A 147 17.06 -0.25 10.08
CA GLN A 147 16.13 0.85 9.75
C GLN A 147 14.90 0.31 9.00
N CYS A 148 15.07 -0.65 8.09
CA CYS A 148 13.96 -1.29 7.39
C CYS A 148 13.00 -2.03 8.34
N VAL A 149 13.54 -2.80 9.30
CA VAL A 149 12.73 -3.50 10.31
C VAL A 149 12.00 -2.50 11.21
N LEU A 150 12.68 -1.44 11.66
CA LEU A 150 12.06 -0.42 12.49
C LEU A 150 10.97 0.36 11.73
N LEU A 151 11.21 0.74 10.47
CA LEU A 151 10.20 1.37 9.61
C LEU A 151 8.94 0.51 9.52
N PHE A 152 9.10 -0.79 9.24
CA PHE A 152 7.99 -1.71 9.19
C PHE A 152 7.26 -1.81 10.55
N ALA A 153 8.01 -1.99 11.64
CA ALA A 153 7.45 -2.12 12.98
C ALA A 153 6.70 -0.87 13.46
N LEU A 154 7.14 0.32 13.02
CA LEU A 154 6.53 1.60 13.37
C LEU A 154 5.33 1.94 12.49
N LEU A 155 5.32 1.56 11.21
CA LEU A 155 4.18 1.84 10.31
C LEU A 155 3.05 0.81 10.46
N TRP A 156 3.36 -0.43 10.81
CA TRP A 156 2.38 -1.50 10.93
C TRP A 156 1.22 -1.20 11.91
N PRO A 157 1.45 -0.66 13.13
CA PRO A 157 0.38 -0.35 14.07
C PRO A 157 -0.57 0.71 13.51
N PHE A 158 -0.04 1.75 12.88
CA PHE A 158 -0.85 2.79 12.25
C PHE A 158 -1.69 2.21 11.11
N PHE A 159 -1.10 1.36 10.27
CA PHE A 159 -1.80 0.77 9.14
C PHE A 159 -2.93 -0.14 9.63
N SER A 160 -2.64 -0.96 10.64
CA SER A 160 -3.59 -1.85 11.30
C SER A 160 -4.75 -1.07 11.94
N TRP A 161 -4.45 -0.05 12.75
CA TRP A 161 -5.46 0.80 13.39
C TRP A 161 -6.41 1.40 12.36
N ARG A 162 -5.87 2.02 11.30
CA ARG A 162 -6.70 2.66 10.27
C ARG A 162 -7.48 1.62 9.47
N THR A 163 -6.90 0.47 9.12
CA THR A 163 -7.63 -0.58 8.39
C THR A 163 -8.82 -1.08 9.22
N LEU A 164 -8.63 -1.33 10.50
CA LEU A 164 -9.70 -1.79 11.40
C LEU A 164 -10.77 -0.71 11.58
N ARG A 165 -10.37 0.58 11.67
CA ARG A 165 -11.30 1.71 11.79
C ARG A 165 -12.20 1.85 10.56
N VAL A 166 -11.69 1.61 9.36
CA VAL A 166 -12.48 1.65 8.11
C VAL A 166 -13.28 0.35 7.93
N ALA A 167 -12.71 -0.80 8.31
CA ALA A 167 -13.37 -2.09 8.14
C ALA A 167 -14.57 -2.30 9.08
N ALA A 168 -14.49 -1.84 10.34
CA ALA A 168 -15.54 -2.10 11.33
C ALA A 168 -16.92 -1.52 10.92
N PRO A 169 -17.05 -0.27 10.45
CA PRO A 169 -18.32 0.26 9.95
C PRO A 169 -18.84 -0.50 8.72
N LEU A 170 -17.95 -0.88 7.80
CA LEU A 170 -18.32 -1.64 6.59
C LEU A 170 -18.82 -3.05 6.94
N GLN A 171 -18.20 -3.71 7.92
CA GLN A 171 -18.64 -5.01 8.44
C GLN A 171 -20.01 -4.91 9.14
N ASN A 172 -20.33 -3.76 9.73
CA ASN A 172 -21.62 -3.50 10.38
C ASN A 172 -22.70 -3.00 9.39
N GLY A 173 -22.47 -3.10 8.07
CA GLY A 173 -23.46 -2.76 7.05
C GLY A 173 -23.61 -1.27 6.76
N ALA A 174 -22.65 -0.43 7.18
CA ALA A 174 -22.71 1.01 6.90
C ALA A 174 -22.65 1.29 5.38
N THR A 175 -23.62 2.08 4.89
CA THR A 175 -23.69 2.56 3.51
C THR A 175 -23.07 3.95 3.41
N TRP A 176 -21.74 4.02 3.51
CA TRP A 176 -21.05 5.31 3.45
C TRP A 176 -21.25 5.99 2.10
N ASP A 177 -21.69 7.26 2.15
CA ASP A 177 -21.73 8.10 0.96
C ASP A 177 -20.32 8.60 0.57
N ARG A 178 -20.20 9.21 -0.61
CA ARG A 178 -18.92 9.74 -1.11
C ARG A 178 -18.33 10.84 -0.22
N VAL A 179 -19.16 11.62 0.46
CA VAL A 179 -18.73 12.76 1.28
C VAL A 179 -18.16 12.28 2.61
N GLN A 180 -18.80 11.29 3.24
CA GLN A 180 -18.33 10.59 4.43
C GLN A 180 -16.99 9.90 4.16
N LEU A 181 -16.87 9.19 3.04
CA LEU A 181 -15.61 8.58 2.60
C LEU A 181 -14.50 9.61 2.43
N LYS A 182 -14.79 10.76 1.81
CA LYS A 182 -13.80 11.84 1.61
C LYS A 182 -13.37 12.47 2.93
N THR A 183 -14.31 12.76 3.82
CA THR A 183 -14.05 13.39 5.12
C THR A 183 -13.23 12.48 6.02
N GLN A 184 -13.59 11.20 6.07
CA GLN A 184 -12.82 10.19 6.78
C GLN A 184 -11.42 10.04 6.19
N GLY A 185 -11.30 9.99 4.86
CA GLY A 185 -10.01 9.93 4.17
C GLY A 185 -9.10 11.13 4.49
N LEU A 186 -9.63 12.35 4.50
CA LEU A 186 -8.83 13.54 4.86
C LEU A 186 -8.31 13.49 6.31
N ARG A 187 -9.16 13.06 7.25
CA ARG A 187 -8.74 12.89 8.66
C ARG A 187 -7.65 11.83 8.79
N GLU A 188 -7.80 10.71 8.08
CA GLU A 188 -6.79 9.66 8.07
C GLU A 188 -5.49 10.12 7.40
N ALA A 189 -5.56 10.97 6.38
CA ALA A 189 -4.38 11.53 5.71
C ALA A 189 -3.60 12.45 6.64
N ALA A 190 -4.27 13.29 7.41
CA ALA A 190 -3.64 14.16 8.41
C ALA A 190 -2.93 13.33 9.49
N ILE A 191 -3.58 12.29 10.01
CA ILE A 191 -2.96 11.40 11.01
C ILE A 191 -1.78 10.63 10.40
N ALA A 192 -1.90 10.17 9.16
CA ALA A 192 -0.79 9.51 8.46
C ALA A 192 0.41 10.44 8.29
N ALA A 193 0.18 11.69 7.89
CA ALA A 193 1.25 12.67 7.75
C ALA A 193 1.97 12.92 9.08
N ILE A 194 1.21 13.10 10.17
CA ILE A 194 1.78 13.25 11.52
C ILE A 194 2.56 12.00 11.93
N TRP A 195 2.00 10.81 11.72
CA TRP A 195 2.64 9.55 12.07
C TRP A 195 3.94 9.32 11.27
N THR A 196 3.89 9.52 9.95
CA THR A 196 5.06 9.46 9.09
C THR A 196 6.13 10.44 9.55
N LEU A 197 5.76 11.68 9.88
CA LEU A 197 6.71 12.66 10.40
C LEU A 197 7.36 12.17 11.71
N VAL A 198 6.56 11.68 12.67
CA VAL A 198 7.06 11.15 13.94
C VAL A 198 8.00 9.97 13.72
N VAL A 199 7.63 9.01 12.88
CA VAL A 199 8.44 7.83 12.57
C VAL A 199 9.75 8.23 11.90
N THR A 200 9.70 9.07 10.88
CA THR A 200 10.88 9.53 10.15
C THR A 200 11.83 10.31 11.06
N VAL A 201 11.33 11.28 11.83
CA VAL A 201 12.15 12.05 12.77
C VAL A 201 12.75 11.15 13.85
N SER A 202 11.97 10.23 14.41
CA SER A 202 12.48 9.31 15.43
C SER A 202 13.63 8.46 14.91
N LEU A 203 13.54 7.97 13.67
CA LEU A 203 14.58 7.14 13.06
C LEU A 203 15.81 7.94 12.61
N LEU A 204 15.66 9.21 12.24
CA LEU A 204 16.79 10.08 11.91
C LEU A 204 17.59 10.51 13.16
N LEU A 205 16.98 10.46 14.34
CA LEU A 205 17.63 10.80 15.62
C LEU A 205 18.31 9.61 16.31
N MET A 206 18.18 8.39 15.76
CA MET A 206 18.77 7.15 16.30
C MET A 206 20.05 6.77 15.58
#